data_AF-A0A3P8BH41-F1
#
_entry.id   AF-A0A3P8BH41-F1
#
_cell.length_a   1.000
_cell.length_b   1.000
_cell.length_c   1.000
_cell.angle_alpha   90.00
_cell.angle_beta   90.00
_cell.angle_gamma   90.00
#
_symmetry.space_group_name_H-M   'P 1'
#
loop_
_entity.id
_entity.type
_entity.pdbx_description
1 polymer ?
#
loop_
_entity_poly.entity_id
_entity_poly.type
_entity_poly.pdbx_seq_one_letter_code
_entity_poly.pdbx_strand_id
1 'polypeptide(L)'
;MNLSFNTCSSELHGICSFPAATVEYEKGDLFSPSVTYALSVRLRFADIEQGQKLGIFQNVISFYDGDNLLKTYSKSTYLKEPTFFNKAMWVVFFPLYFCGMFHDYSLLEVPLTTAHTETSVHSSSKLLFQLQDRFAQIDSAVLMIDARFGIIRHLLYDWPLLTSSILFAVSFAGDL
;
A
#
# COMPACT_ATOMS: atom_id res chain seq x y z
N MET A 1 -1.86 -3.47 -8.72
CA MET A 1 -2.05 -4.92 -8.47
C MET A 1 -3.48 -5.27 -8.88
N ASN A 2 -3.70 -6.45 -9.46
CA ASN A 2 -5.02 -6.84 -9.97
C ASN A 2 -5.75 -7.68 -8.92
N LEU A 3 -6.87 -7.18 -8.42
CA LEU A 3 -7.72 -7.91 -7.48
C LEU A 3 -8.57 -8.92 -8.26
N SER A 4 -8.61 -10.15 -7.76
CA SER A 4 -9.40 -11.25 -8.30
C SER A 4 -10.31 -11.80 -7.21
N PHE A 5 -11.49 -12.28 -7.61
CA PHE A 5 -12.44 -12.95 -6.75
C PHE A 5 -13.13 -14.07 -7.52
N ASN A 6 -13.61 -15.07 -6.79
CA ASN A 6 -14.33 -16.20 -7.35
C ASN A 6 -15.84 -15.92 -7.26
N THR A 7 -16.52 -16.15 -8.38
CA THR A 7 -17.98 -16.11 -8.48
C THR A 7 -18.59 -17.41 -7.96
N CYS A 8 -19.73 -17.33 -7.30
CA CYS A 8 -20.49 -18.51 -6.90
C CYS A 8 -21.09 -19.21 -8.13
N SER A 9 -20.97 -20.53 -8.22
CA SER A 9 -21.61 -21.31 -9.30
C SER A 9 -23.13 -21.46 -9.12
N SER A 10 -23.63 -21.25 -7.90
CA SER A 10 -25.05 -21.41 -7.55
C SER A 10 -25.89 -20.13 -7.67
N GLU A 11 -25.27 -18.96 -7.80
CA GLU A 11 -25.95 -17.66 -7.84
C GLU A 11 -25.50 -16.87 -9.07
N LEU A 12 -26.45 -16.32 -9.83
CA LEU A 12 -26.17 -15.71 -11.14
C LEU A 12 -25.24 -14.49 -11.09
N HIS A 13 -24.98 -13.90 -9.91
CA HIS A 13 -24.07 -12.77 -9.70
C HIS A 13 -23.45 -12.75 -8.28
N GLY A 14 -23.29 -13.91 -7.64
CA GLY A 14 -22.79 -14.00 -6.25
C GLY A 14 -21.27 -13.90 -6.16
N ILE A 15 -20.74 -13.07 -5.25
CA ILE A 15 -19.32 -13.02 -4.90
C ILE A 15 -19.06 -13.98 -3.74
N CYS A 16 -18.31 -15.06 -4.00
CA CYS A 16 -18.10 -16.14 -3.04
C CYS A 16 -16.80 -16.03 -2.24
N SER A 17 -15.82 -15.27 -2.75
CA SER A 17 -14.54 -15.06 -2.09
C SER A 17 -14.28 -13.59 -1.81
N PHE A 18 -13.35 -13.34 -0.90
CA PHE A 18 -12.81 -12.00 -0.69
C PHE A 18 -11.93 -11.58 -1.87
N PRO A 19 -11.95 -10.29 -2.27
CA PRO A 19 -11.03 -9.77 -3.28
C PRO A 19 -9.57 -9.94 -2.82
N ALA A 20 -8.77 -10.61 -3.63
CA ALA A 20 -7.36 -10.86 -3.34
C ALA A 20 -6.48 -10.62 -4.56
N ALA A 21 -5.27 -10.10 -4.32
CA ALA A 21 -4.24 -9.90 -5.32
C ALA A 21 -2.97 -10.64 -4.88
N THR A 22 -2.41 -11.42 -5.80
CA THR A 22 -1.14 -12.11 -5.60
C THR A 22 -0.09 -11.45 -6.47
N VAL A 23 1.08 -11.17 -5.90
CA VAL A 23 2.26 -10.67 -6.60
C VAL A 23 3.40 -11.64 -6.33
N GLU A 24 3.96 -12.22 -7.39
CA GLU A 24 5.13 -13.09 -7.34
C GLU A 24 6.34 -12.33 -7.86
N TYR A 25 7.47 -12.47 -7.18
CA TYR A 25 8.71 -11.75 -7.48
C TYR A 25 9.93 -12.59 -7.08
N GLU A 26 11.09 -12.25 -7.66
CA GLU A 26 12.34 -12.90 -7.32
C GLU A 26 12.84 -12.47 -5.94
N LYS A 27 13.45 -13.40 -5.20
CA LYS A 27 13.99 -13.14 -3.87
C LYS A 27 15.08 -12.07 -3.95
N GLY A 28 14.92 -10.99 -3.18
CA GLY A 28 15.87 -9.87 -3.14
C GLY A 28 15.64 -8.78 -4.18
N ASP A 29 14.71 -8.94 -5.13
CA ASP A 29 14.38 -7.90 -6.12
C ASP A 29 13.45 -6.84 -5.51
N LEU A 30 12.33 -7.27 -4.92
CA LEU A 30 11.35 -6.35 -4.33
C LEU A 30 11.78 -5.81 -2.96
N PHE A 31 12.36 -6.67 -2.11
CA PHE A 31 12.82 -6.33 -0.77
C PHE A 31 14.30 -6.62 -0.62
N SER A 32 15.09 -5.56 -0.47
CA SER A 32 16.52 -5.70 -0.21
C SER A 32 16.76 -6.16 1.24
N PRO A 33 17.73 -7.07 1.46
CA PRO A 33 18.03 -7.57 2.80
C PRO A 33 18.50 -6.43 3.71
N SER A 34 18.08 -6.48 4.98
CA SER A 34 18.44 -5.51 6.02
C SER A 34 17.93 -4.08 5.76
N VAL A 35 16.93 -3.91 4.91
CA VAL A 35 16.21 -2.65 4.72
C VAL A 35 14.84 -2.72 5.37
N THR A 36 14.47 -1.66 6.09
CA THR A 36 13.13 -1.52 6.65
C THR A 36 12.23 -0.79 5.69
N TYR A 37 11.05 -1.35 5.44
CA TYR A 37 10.03 -0.85 4.54
C TYR A 37 8.75 -0.50 5.31
N ALA A 38 8.15 0.61 4.93
CA ALA A 38 6.77 0.94 5.25
C ALA A 38 5.88 0.52 4.09
N LEU A 39 4.81 -0.20 4.43
CA LEU A 39 3.86 -0.75 3.48
C LEU A 39 2.53 -0.03 3.67
N SER A 40 2.03 0.60 2.62
CA SER A 40 0.66 1.11 2.56
C SER A 40 -0.04 0.60 1.31
N VAL A 41 -1.37 0.50 1.36
CA VAL A 41 -2.18 0.15 0.19
C VAL A 41 -3.11 1.30 -0.09
N ARG A 42 -3.08 1.78 -1.33
CA ARG A 42 -4.05 2.74 -1.86
C ARG A 42 -5.14 1.98 -2.58
N LEU A 43 -6.36 2.14 -2.09
CA LEU A 43 -7.57 1.55 -2.65
C LEU A 43 -8.38 2.66 -3.31
N ARG A 44 -8.80 2.43 -4.55
CA ARG A 44 -9.79 3.26 -5.23
C ARG A 44 -11.09 2.48 -5.30
N PHE A 45 -12.13 2.99 -4.65
CA PHE A 45 -13.46 2.40 -4.72
C PHE A 45 -14.14 2.79 -6.03
N ALA A 46 -14.90 1.86 -6.61
CA ALA A 46 -15.82 2.20 -7.69
C ALA A 46 -16.93 3.11 -7.15
N ASP A 47 -17.51 3.97 -7.99
CA ASP A 47 -18.53 4.93 -7.56
C ASP A 47 -19.66 4.23 -6.81
N ILE A 48 -19.77 4.55 -5.53
CA ILE A 48 -20.76 3.98 -4.60
C ILE A 48 -22.09 4.70 -4.83
N GLU A 49 -22.66 4.58 -6.03
CA GLU A 49 -23.97 5.18 -6.35
C GLU A 49 -25.11 4.47 -5.58
N GLN A 50 -24.89 3.25 -5.10
CA GLN A 50 -25.93 2.41 -4.49
C GLN A 50 -25.91 2.36 -2.96
N GLY A 51 -25.63 3.48 -2.27
CA GLY A 51 -25.92 3.64 -0.84
C GLY A 51 -25.35 2.55 0.09
N GLN A 52 -24.38 1.76 -0.40
CA GLN A 52 -23.83 0.63 0.33
C GLN A 52 -22.77 1.19 1.26
N LYS A 53 -23.15 1.33 2.52
CA LYS A 53 -22.24 1.75 3.58
C LYS A 53 -21.23 0.63 3.78
N LEU A 54 -20.05 0.78 3.18
CA LEU A 54 -18.91 -0.06 3.50
C LEU A 54 -18.58 0.18 4.97
N GLY A 55 -18.79 -0.85 5.79
CA GLY A 55 -18.52 -0.80 7.22
C GLY A 55 -17.02 -0.76 7.51
N ILE A 56 -16.66 -1.25 8.69
CA ILE A 56 -15.25 -1.52 8.98
C ILE A 56 -14.84 -2.77 8.21
N PHE A 57 -13.79 -2.67 7.41
CA PHE A 57 -13.20 -3.79 6.69
C PHE A 57 -11.72 -3.96 7.04
N GLN A 58 -11.23 -5.18 6.93
CA GLN A 58 -9.85 -5.52 7.28
C GLN A 58 -9.02 -5.75 6.02
N ASN A 59 -7.85 -5.13 5.99
CA ASN A 59 -6.85 -5.31 4.94
C ASN A 59 -5.78 -6.24 5.49
N VAL A 60 -5.50 -7.33 4.78
CA VAL A 60 -4.52 -8.34 5.20
C VAL A 60 -3.47 -8.47 4.11
N ILE A 61 -2.20 -8.44 4.49
CA ILE A 61 -1.08 -8.73 3.60
C ILE A 61 -0.27 -9.86 4.20
N SER A 62 0.00 -10.89 3.40
CA SER A 62 0.72 -12.09 3.80
C SER A 62 1.89 -12.32 2.87
N PHE A 63 3.05 -12.60 3.46
CA PHE A 63 4.31 -12.87 2.79
C PHE A 63 4.59 -14.37 2.84
N TYR A 64 4.93 -14.93 1.69
CA TYR A 64 5.20 -16.35 1.52
C TYR A 64 6.59 -16.57 0.90
N ASP A 65 7.21 -17.68 1.29
CA ASP A 65 8.34 -18.28 0.58
C ASP A 65 7.86 -19.62 -0.02
N GLY A 66 7.56 -19.61 -1.32
CA GLY A 66 6.77 -20.68 -1.94
C GLY A 66 5.40 -20.81 -1.29
N ASP A 67 5.17 -21.91 -0.58
CA ASP A 67 3.93 -22.20 0.16
C ASP A 67 4.03 -21.90 1.67
N ASN A 68 5.22 -21.55 2.18
CA ASN A 68 5.42 -21.29 3.60
C ASN A 68 5.06 -19.86 3.95
N LEU A 69 4.12 -19.67 4.88
CA LEU A 69 3.77 -18.36 5.40
C LEU A 69 4.88 -17.82 6.30
N LEU A 70 5.49 -16.70 5.93
CA LEU A 70 6.54 -16.05 6.72
C LEU A 70 5.96 -15.05 7.71
N LYS A 71 5.16 -14.09 7.23
CA LYS A 71 4.63 -12.97 8.02
C LYS A 71 3.27 -12.54 7.47
N THR A 72 2.39 -12.13 8.38
CA THR A 72 1.10 -11.53 8.03
C THR A 72 0.92 -10.23 8.80
N TYR A 73 0.53 -9.17 8.11
CA TYR A 73 0.08 -7.93 8.72
C TYR A 73 -1.38 -7.71 8.40
N SER A 74 -2.13 -7.18 9.36
CA SER A 74 -3.52 -6.84 9.14
C SER A 74 -3.87 -5.51 9.77
N LYS A 75 -4.72 -4.75 9.07
CA LYS A 75 -5.19 -3.43 9.51
C LYS A 75 -6.66 -3.25 9.17
N SER A 76 -7.47 -3.00 10.18
CA SER A 76 -8.85 -2.59 9.99
C SER A 76 -8.94 -1.10 9.67
N THR A 77 -9.75 -0.76 8.68
CA THR A 77 -10.03 0.61 8.24
C THR A 77 -11.52 0.76 7.94
N TYR A 78 -11.96 1.99 7.74
CA TYR A 78 -13.32 2.29 7.33
C TYR A 78 -13.30 3.37 6.25
N LEU A 79 -14.27 3.33 5.35
CA LEU A 79 -14.43 4.39 4.35
C LEU A 79 -15.20 5.55 4.98
N LYS A 80 -14.59 6.74 4.99
CA LYS A 80 -15.22 7.93 5.55
C LYS A 80 -16.22 8.51 4.55
N GLU A 81 -17.50 8.37 4.85
CA GLU A 81 -18.56 8.99 4.06
C GLU A 81 -18.50 10.53 4.11
N PRO A 82 -18.84 11.22 3.00
CA PRO A 82 -18.93 12.67 2.98
C PRO A 82 -20.06 13.15 3.90
N THR A 83 -19.72 14.05 4.82
CA THR A 83 -20.70 14.68 5.73
C THR A 83 -21.65 15.61 4.98
N PHE A 84 -22.77 15.98 5.60
CA PHE A 84 -23.71 16.96 5.04
C PHE A 84 -23.01 18.27 4.66
N PHE A 85 -22.07 18.73 5.47
CA PHE A 85 -21.26 19.92 5.17
C PHE A 85 -20.43 19.76 3.90
N ASN A 86 -19.78 18.60 3.70
CA ASN A 86 -19.04 18.33 2.46
C ASN A 86 -19.97 18.36 1.24
N LYS A 87 -21.17 17.76 1.35
CA LYS A 87 -22.17 17.80 0.29
C LYS A 87 -22.64 19.22 0.00
N ALA A 88 -22.83 20.06 1.02
CA ALA A 88 -23.16 21.47 0.83
C ALA A 88 -22.04 22.24 0.11
N MET A 89 -20.76 21.98 0.47
CA MET A 89 -19.63 22.55 -0.26
C MET A 89 -19.58 22.11 -1.72
N TRP A 90 -19.97 20.86 -2.04
CA TRP A 90 -20.03 20.40 -3.44
C TRP A 90 -21.01 21.21 -4.27
N VAL A 91 -22.14 21.60 -3.70
CA VAL A 91 -23.12 22.48 -4.36
C VAL A 91 -22.53 23.88 -4.56
N VAL A 92 -21.88 24.44 -3.53
CA VAL A 92 -21.26 25.78 -3.60
C VAL A 92 -20.13 25.83 -4.64
N PHE A 93 -19.31 24.79 -4.71
CA PHE A 93 -18.15 24.70 -5.60
C PHE A 93 -18.41 23.87 -6.86
N PHE A 94 -19.68 23.59 -7.19
CA PHE A 94 -20.09 22.78 -8.35
C PHE A 94 -19.34 23.09 -9.65
N PRO A 95 -19.19 24.36 -10.10
CA PRO A 95 -18.50 24.65 -11.35
C PRO A 95 -17.02 24.23 -11.36
N LEU A 96 -16.34 24.28 -10.21
CA LEU A 96 -14.96 23.85 -10.08
C LEU A 96 -14.83 22.33 -10.03
N TYR A 97 -15.80 21.63 -9.42
CA TYR A 97 -15.88 20.16 -9.47
C TYR A 97 -16.06 19.67 -10.91
N PHE A 98 -16.92 20.34 -11.70
CA PHE A 98 -17.10 20.02 -13.12
C PHE A 98 -15.83 20.26 -13.96
N CYS A 99 -15.00 21.23 -13.57
CA CYS A 99 -13.69 21.45 -14.18
C CYS A 99 -12.62 20.45 -13.72
N GLY A 100 -12.96 19.46 -12.89
CA GLY A 100 -12.04 18.41 -12.44
C GLY A 100 -10.95 18.87 -11.47
N MET A 101 -11.09 20.06 -10.86
CA MET A 101 -10.06 20.63 -9.97
C MET A 101 -10.07 20.06 -8.54
N PHE A 102 -11.13 19.36 -8.14
CA PHE A 102 -11.29 18.88 -6.77
C PHE A 102 -11.12 17.37 -6.61
N HIS A 103 -10.72 17.00 -5.40
CA HIS A 103 -10.16 15.70 -4.98
C HIS A 103 -11.13 14.51 -5.07
N ASP A 104 -10.63 13.36 -5.55
CA ASP A 104 -11.35 12.08 -5.64
C ASP A 104 -11.58 11.47 -4.24
N TYR A 105 -12.82 11.52 -3.73
CA TYR A 105 -13.21 10.88 -2.45
C TYR A 105 -13.16 9.34 -2.49
N SER A 106 -12.95 8.76 -3.67
CA SER A 106 -12.85 7.32 -3.88
C SER A 106 -11.51 6.72 -3.44
N LEU A 107 -10.48 7.53 -3.16
CA LEU A 107 -9.15 7.07 -2.81
C LEU A 107 -8.96 6.95 -1.29
N LEU A 108 -8.61 5.77 -0.81
CA LEU A 108 -8.27 5.49 0.59
C LEU A 108 -6.87 4.90 0.70
N GLU A 109 -5.99 5.55 1.46
CA GLU A 109 -4.68 5.00 1.80
C GLU A 109 -4.69 4.34 3.18
N VAL A 110 -4.28 3.07 3.23
CA VAL A 110 -4.27 2.25 4.43
C VAL A 110 -2.84 1.86 4.78
N PRO A 111 -2.25 2.41 5.86
CA PRO A 111 -0.93 2.00 6.32
C PRO A 111 -1.02 0.63 7.01
N LEU A 112 -0.36 -0.38 6.45
CA LEU A 112 -0.37 -1.75 6.96
C LEU A 112 0.70 -1.95 8.04
N THR A 113 1.94 -1.55 7.74
CA THR A 113 3.07 -1.64 8.68
C THR A 113 4.14 -0.62 8.32
N THR A 114 4.92 -0.18 9.30
CA THR A 114 6.02 0.78 9.11
C THR A 114 7.41 0.15 9.26
N ALA A 115 7.47 -1.13 9.62
CA ALA A 115 8.69 -1.80 10.08
C ALA A 115 8.82 -3.21 9.49
N HIS A 116 8.53 -3.37 8.20
CA HIS A 116 8.75 -4.63 7.52
C HIS A 116 10.23 -4.75 7.11
N THR A 117 10.91 -5.81 7.53
CA THR A 117 12.31 -6.07 7.17
C THR A 117 12.46 -7.53 6.78
N GLU A 118 13.22 -7.77 5.71
CA GLU A 118 13.63 -9.10 5.25
C GLU A 118 15.11 -9.35 5.53
N THR A 119 15.43 -10.61 5.78
CA THR A 119 16.82 -11.11 5.94
C THR A 119 17.11 -12.06 4.78
N SER A 120 18.38 -12.25 4.41
CA SER A 120 18.79 -13.20 3.37
C SER A 120 18.26 -14.63 3.60
N VAL A 121 18.08 -15.04 4.85
CA VAL A 121 17.54 -16.36 5.24
C VAL A 121 16.00 -16.39 5.20
N HIS A 122 15.34 -15.25 5.38
CA HIS A 122 13.88 -15.11 5.44
C HIS A 122 13.43 -14.07 4.42
N SER A 123 13.65 -14.37 3.14
CA SER A 123 13.20 -13.55 2.03
C SER A 123 11.94 -14.14 1.41
N SER A 124 10.95 -13.29 1.17
CA SER A 124 9.71 -13.70 0.52
C SER A 124 9.86 -13.75 -0.99
N SER A 125 9.10 -14.62 -1.63
CA SER A 125 8.99 -14.73 -3.09
C SER A 125 7.58 -14.40 -3.59
N LYS A 126 6.63 -14.31 -2.67
CA LYS A 126 5.21 -14.16 -2.97
C LYS A 126 4.53 -13.31 -1.91
N LEU A 127 3.71 -12.38 -2.37
CA LEU A 127 2.90 -11.50 -1.55
C LEU A 127 1.43 -11.69 -1.92
N LEU A 128 0.60 -11.92 -0.92
CA LEU A 128 -0.85 -12.00 -1.04
C LEU A 128 -1.49 -10.86 -0.28
N PHE A 129 -2.14 -9.96 -0.99
CA PHE A 129 -3.02 -8.95 -0.41
C PHE A 129 -4.46 -9.43 -0.49
N GLN A 130 -5.22 -9.29 0.59
CA GLN A 130 -6.63 -9.68 0.67
C GLN A 130 -7.42 -8.63 1.44
N LEU A 131 -8.55 -8.21 0.87
CA LEU A 131 -9.49 -7.32 1.51
C LEU A 131 -10.67 -8.12 2.05
N GLN A 132 -10.87 -8.11 3.37
CA GLN A 132 -11.87 -8.90 4.10
C GLN A 132 -13.27 -8.26 4.04
N ASP A 133 -13.75 -8.02 2.83
CA ASP A 133 -15.13 -7.62 2.54
C ASP A 133 -15.50 -8.14 1.15
N ARG A 134 -16.56 -8.95 1.08
CA ARG A 134 -17.00 -9.59 -0.18
C ARG A 134 -17.71 -8.60 -1.10
N PHE A 135 -18.30 -7.55 -0.52
CA PHE A 135 -19.13 -6.60 -1.25
C PHE A 135 -18.40 -5.28 -1.53
N ALA A 136 -17.12 -5.18 -1.16
CA ALA A 136 -16.30 -4.03 -1.48
C ALA A 136 -16.06 -3.93 -2.99
N GLN A 137 -16.58 -2.86 -3.58
CA GLN A 137 -16.40 -2.55 -5.00
C GLN A 137 -15.13 -1.70 -5.18
N ILE A 138 -14.06 -2.33 -5.62
CA ILE A 138 -12.74 -1.71 -5.77
C ILE A 138 -12.43 -1.61 -7.25
N ASP A 139 -12.21 -0.40 -7.74
CA ASP A 139 -11.79 -0.11 -9.12
C ASP A 139 -10.30 -0.42 -9.30
N SER A 140 -9.46 0.09 -8.40
CA SER A 140 -8.02 -0.15 -8.46
C SER A 140 -7.39 -0.27 -7.08
N ALA A 141 -6.33 -1.06 -7.00
CA ALA A 141 -5.55 -1.21 -5.78
C ALA A 141 -4.06 -1.12 -6.12
N VAL A 142 -3.34 -0.32 -5.33
CA VAL A 142 -1.91 -0.07 -5.52
C VAL A 142 -1.19 -0.27 -4.19
N LEU A 143 -0.24 -1.19 -4.18
CA LEU A 143 0.66 -1.39 -3.05
C LEU A 143 1.80 -0.38 -3.15
N MET A 144 2.02 0.36 -2.07
CA MET A 144 3.10 1.32 -1.90
C MET A 144 4.13 0.74 -0.94
N ILE A 145 5.38 0.72 -1.39
CA ILE A 145 6.51 0.16 -0.67
C ILE A 145 7.55 1.26 -0.51
N ASP A 146 7.57 1.88 0.67
CA ASP A 146 8.46 2.97 0.98
C ASP A 146 9.63 2.47 1.83
N ALA A 147 10.83 2.45 1.25
CA ALA A 147 12.04 2.11 1.99
C ALA A 147 12.40 3.23 2.97
N ARG A 148 12.52 2.88 4.25
CA ARG A 148 13.00 3.78 5.30
C ARG A 148 14.51 3.64 5.41
N PHE A 149 15.21 4.52 4.71
CA PHE A 149 16.65 4.67 4.80
C PHE A 149 17.01 5.45 6.08
N GLY A 150 18.06 5.03 6.78
CA GLY A 150 18.72 5.94 7.72
C GLY A 150 19.33 7.13 6.98
N ILE A 151 19.40 8.28 7.62
CA ILE A 151 19.89 9.56 7.04
C ILE A 151 21.25 9.36 6.34
N ILE A 152 22.13 8.55 6.92
CA ILE A 152 23.47 8.26 6.40
C ILE A 152 23.41 7.54 5.04
N ARG A 153 22.52 6.55 4.89
CA ARG A 153 22.42 5.78 3.63
C ARG A 153 21.82 6.61 2.51
N HIS A 154 20.89 7.50 2.85
CA HIS A 154 20.32 8.45 1.90
C HIS A 154 21.38 9.44 1.37
N LEU A 155 22.17 10.03 2.27
CA LEU A 155 23.28 10.92 1.91
C LEU A 155 24.33 10.21 1.03
N LEU A 156 24.68 8.96 1.35
CA LEU A 156 25.65 8.18 0.55
C LEU A 156 25.13 7.84 -0.85
N TYR A 157 23.85 7.52 -0.98
CA TYR A 157 23.26 7.11 -2.26
C TYR A 157 23.07 8.31 -3.21
N ASP A 158 22.56 9.43 -2.70
CA ASP A 158 22.25 10.59 -3.54
C ASP A 158 23.49 11.47 -3.83
N TRP A 159 24.48 11.49 -2.92
CA TRP A 159 25.68 12.34 -3.04
C TRP A 159 26.98 11.57 -2.76
N PRO A 160 27.32 10.54 -3.56
CA PRO A 160 28.47 9.67 -3.30
C PRO A 160 29.80 10.43 -3.33
N LEU A 161 29.95 11.44 -4.20
CA LEU A 161 31.20 12.21 -4.31
C LEU A 161 31.42 13.15 -3.11
N LEU A 162 30.37 13.86 -2.67
CA LEU A 162 30.46 14.78 -1.53
C LEU A 162 30.72 14.00 -0.23
N THR A 163 29.98 12.91 -0.02
CA THR A 163 30.14 12.07 1.17
C THR A 163 31.52 11.41 1.21
N SER A 164 32.01 10.88 0.08
CA SER A 164 33.37 10.34 -0.01
C SER A 164 34.44 11.41 0.27
N SER A 165 34.29 12.62 -0.28
CA SER A 165 35.24 13.71 -0.06
C SER A 165 35.28 14.19 1.39
N ILE A 166 34.12 14.30 2.06
CA ILE A 166 34.02 14.66 3.47
C ILE A 166 34.66 13.58 4.35
N LEU A 167 34.36 12.30 4.10
CA LEU A 167 34.95 11.18 4.85
C LEU A 167 36.48 11.16 4.71
N PHE A 168 36.98 11.39 3.50
CA PHE A 168 38.41 11.49 3.23
C PHE A 168 39.04 12.70 3.94
N ALA A 169 38.41 13.88 3.88
CA ALA A 169 38.92 15.07 4.57
C ALA A 169 38.96 14.90 6.10
N VAL A 170 37.95 14.26 6.69
CA VAL A 170 37.89 13.98 8.13
C VAL A 170 38.95 12.96 8.55
N SER A 171 39.22 11.91 7.74
CA SER A 171 40.26 10.94 8.08
C SER A 171 41.65 11.59 8.10
N PHE A 172 41.93 12.49 7.15
CA PHE A 172 43.21 13.22 7.10
C PHE A 172 43.35 14.29 8.20
N ALA A 173 42.23 14.86 8.67
CA ALA A 173 42.26 15.84 9.75
C ALA A 173 42.42 15.23 11.16
N GLY A 174 42.17 13.93 11.32
CA GLY A 174 42.34 13.22 12.60
C GLY A 174 43.76 12.73 12.88
N ASP A 175 44.64 12.74 11.88
CA ASP A 175 46.04 12.29 11.96
C ASP A 175 47.05 13.44 12.19
N LEU A 176 46.59 14.64 12.60
CA LEU A 176 47.42 15.82 12.89
C LEU A 176 47.38 16.23 14.38
#